data_AF-A0AAN6PCD8-F1
#
_entry.id   AF-A0AAN6PCD8-F1
#
_cell.length_a   1.000
_cell.length_b   1.000
_cell.length_c   1.000
_cell.angle_alpha   90.00
_cell.angle_beta   90.00
_cell.angle_gamma   90.00
#
_symmetry.space_group_name_H-M   'P 1'
#
loop_
_entity.id
_entity.type
_entity.pdbx_description
1 polymer ?
#
loop_
_entity_poly.entity_id
_entity_poly.type
_entity_poly.pdbx_seq_one_letter_code
_entity_poly.pdbx_strand_id
1 'polypeptide(L)'
;EVYVVDDPHKANAFVLPGGKVFVFSGILGLARNDSGLATVLGHEIAHNLADHHGERLSQDIGASIALYSMVVLGGAFGLGPLILHFFGSRLLDVAFGFPMSRLQESEADYIGLMMMAEACYDPQEAVSFWARMEKATGQEPPEWMSTHPANTNRIKKIQEWLPQAMEKRAQSDCSSTTAFADLFRQALRTGQSVVF
;
A
#
# COMPACT_ATOMS: atom_id res chain seq x y z
N GLU A 1 5.97 9.30 7.75
CA GLU A 1 5.23 9.24 9.03
C GLU A 1 4.22 8.11 8.97
N VAL A 2 3.91 7.47 10.11
CA VAL A 2 2.93 6.38 10.17
C VAL A 2 1.82 6.76 11.14
N TYR A 3 0.58 6.65 10.69
CA TYR A 3 -0.63 6.92 11.45
C TYR A 3 -1.39 5.60 11.64
N VAL A 4 -1.68 5.28 12.89
CA VAL A 4 -2.51 4.11 13.24
C VAL A 4 -3.93 4.59 13.51
N VAL A 5 -4.88 4.03 12.78
CA VAL A 5 -6.31 4.30 12.93
C VAL A 5 -6.92 3.15 13.71
N ASP A 6 -7.49 3.45 14.88
CA ASP A 6 -8.17 2.45 15.69
C ASP A 6 -9.57 2.15 15.14
N ASP A 7 -9.61 1.24 14.17
CA ASP A 7 -10.82 0.70 13.57
C ASP A 7 -10.64 -0.81 13.32
N PRO A 8 -11.04 -1.66 14.29
CA PRO A 8 -10.81 -3.10 14.21
C PRO A 8 -11.70 -3.79 13.17
N HIS A 9 -12.71 -3.09 12.64
CA HIS A 9 -13.65 -3.62 11.65
C HIS A 9 -13.18 -3.38 10.22
N LYS A 10 -12.19 -2.50 10.00
CA LYS A 10 -11.63 -2.18 8.69
C LYS A 10 -10.27 -2.80 8.49
N ALA A 11 -10.21 -3.83 7.64
CA ALA A 11 -8.96 -4.37 7.14
C ALA A 11 -8.46 -3.51 5.97
N ASN A 12 -7.69 -2.46 6.30
CA ASN A 12 -7.17 -1.50 5.33
C ASN A 12 -5.80 -0.91 5.74
N ALA A 13 -5.04 -0.48 4.74
CA ALA A 13 -3.85 0.36 4.87
C ALA A 13 -3.60 1.05 3.51
N PHE A 14 -3.05 2.26 3.54
CA PHE A 14 -2.67 2.97 2.31
C PHE A 14 -1.57 3.98 2.57
N VAL A 15 -0.87 4.37 1.50
CA VAL A 15 0.13 5.44 1.53
C VAL A 15 -0.33 6.60 0.65
N LEU A 16 -0.41 7.80 1.23
CA LEU A 16 -0.70 9.01 0.46
C LEU A 16 0.55 9.50 -0.28
N PRO A 17 0.38 10.19 -1.44
CA PRO A 17 1.45 10.95 -2.05
C PRO A 17 2.16 11.84 -1.02
N GLY A 18 3.49 11.74 -0.98
CA GLY A 18 4.31 12.39 0.05
C GLY A 18 4.65 11.49 1.26
N GLY A 19 4.31 10.20 1.22
CA GLY A 19 4.87 9.19 2.13
C GLY A 19 4.21 9.13 3.52
N LYS A 20 2.97 9.60 3.65
CA LYS A 20 2.17 9.42 4.88
C LYS A 20 1.46 8.08 4.82
N VAL A 21 1.78 7.20 5.76
CA VAL A 21 1.25 5.83 5.85
C VAL A 21 0.08 5.80 6.82
N PHE A 22 -1.03 5.21 6.43
CA PHE A 22 -2.19 4.96 7.29
C PHE A 22 -2.41 3.46 7.44
N VAL A 23 -2.56 2.98 8.67
CA VAL A 23 -2.78 1.57 9.00
C VAL A 23 -4.01 1.45 9.90
N PHE A 24 -5.03 0.73 9.44
CA PHE A 24 -6.24 0.49 10.24
C PHE A 24 -6.07 -0.77 11.08
N SER A 25 -6.44 -0.73 12.36
CA SER A 25 -6.17 -1.84 13.30
C SER A 25 -6.79 -3.18 12.86
N GLY A 26 -7.87 -3.17 12.07
CA GLY A 26 -8.48 -4.37 11.50
C GLY A 26 -7.56 -5.17 10.55
N ILE A 27 -6.58 -4.53 9.89
CA ILE A 27 -5.64 -5.26 8.99
C ILE A 27 -4.70 -6.18 9.78
N LEU A 28 -4.46 -5.88 11.06
CA LEU A 28 -3.52 -6.61 11.90
C LEU A 28 -3.95 -8.07 12.13
N GLY A 29 -5.26 -8.34 12.13
CA GLY A 29 -5.80 -9.71 12.22
C GLY A 29 -5.43 -10.58 11.01
N LEU A 30 -5.26 -9.97 9.83
CA LEU A 30 -4.82 -10.64 8.61
C LEU A 30 -3.28 -10.68 8.51
N ALA A 31 -2.60 -9.63 8.97
CA ALA A 31 -1.14 -9.57 9.02
C ALA A 31 -0.55 -10.64 9.97
N ARG A 32 -1.15 -10.83 11.16
CA ARG A 32 -0.76 -11.78 12.24
C ARG A 32 0.61 -11.60 12.87
N ASN A 33 1.61 -11.13 12.14
CA ASN A 33 2.96 -10.91 12.62
C ASN A 33 3.62 -9.74 11.85
N ASP A 34 4.83 -9.36 12.28
CA ASP A 34 5.55 -8.23 11.71
C ASP A 34 5.85 -8.42 10.20
N SER A 35 6.16 -9.64 9.75
CA SER A 35 6.42 -9.93 8.33
C SER A 35 5.14 -9.83 7.47
N GLY A 36 3.99 -10.19 8.03
CA GLY A 36 2.70 -10.03 7.36
C GLY A 36 2.31 -8.56 7.28
N LEU A 37 2.60 -7.77 8.31
CA LEU A 37 2.43 -6.31 8.25
C LEU A 37 3.42 -5.68 7.26
N ALA A 38 4.66 -6.16 7.21
CA ALA A 38 5.65 -5.73 6.23
C ALA A 38 5.24 -6.05 4.79
N THR A 39 4.47 -7.12 4.56
CA THR A 39 3.86 -7.40 3.25
C THR A 39 2.90 -6.29 2.84
N VAL A 40 2.00 -5.89 3.74
CA VAL A 40 1.05 -4.79 3.50
C VAL A 40 1.79 -3.48 3.25
N LEU A 41 2.67 -3.10 4.19
CA LEU A 41 3.40 -1.83 4.10
C LEU A 41 4.34 -1.78 2.90
N GLY A 42 5.02 -2.89 2.59
CA GLY A 42 5.88 -3.00 1.42
C GLY A 42 5.09 -2.79 0.13
N HIS A 43 3.89 -3.35 0.02
CA HIS A 43 3.00 -3.15 -1.13
C HIS A 43 2.57 -1.68 -1.25
N GLU A 44 2.10 -1.04 -0.17
CA GLU A 44 1.66 0.36 -0.22
C GLU A 44 2.81 1.34 -0.51
N ILE A 45 3.98 1.11 0.09
CA ILE A 45 5.17 1.93 -0.17
C ILE A 45 5.61 1.75 -1.62
N ALA A 46 5.47 0.55 -2.20
CA ALA A 46 5.80 0.30 -3.59
C ALA A 46 4.90 1.08 -4.55
N HIS A 47 3.60 1.20 -4.27
CA HIS A 47 2.70 2.08 -5.02
C HIS A 47 3.15 3.54 -5.04
N ASN A 48 3.62 4.05 -3.90
CA ASN A 48 4.14 5.40 -3.82
C ASN A 48 5.52 5.54 -4.48
N LEU A 49 6.39 4.54 -4.36
CA LEU A 49 7.73 4.54 -4.98
C LEU A 49 7.65 4.51 -6.51
N ALA A 50 6.72 3.73 -7.06
CA ALA A 50 6.48 3.61 -8.51
C ALA A 50 5.53 4.69 -9.06
N ASP A 51 5.11 5.64 -8.22
CA ASP A 51 4.22 6.77 -8.57
C ASP A 51 2.91 6.37 -9.28
N HIS A 52 2.32 5.22 -8.89
CA HIS A 52 1.11 4.70 -9.53
C HIS A 52 -0.10 5.63 -9.38
N HIS A 53 -0.19 6.38 -8.27
CA HIS A 53 -1.25 7.39 -8.09
C HIS A 53 -1.10 8.53 -9.10
N GLY A 54 0.14 8.99 -9.34
CA GLY A 54 0.45 10.00 -10.35
C GLY A 54 0.19 9.51 -11.77
N GLU A 55 0.55 8.26 -12.07
CA GLU A 55 0.28 7.62 -13.35
C GLU A 55 -1.23 7.58 -13.65
N ARG A 56 -2.03 7.12 -12.69
CA ARG A 56 -3.49 7.02 -12.85
C ARG A 56 -4.16 8.39 -12.98
N LEU A 57 -3.72 9.36 -12.19
CA LEU A 57 -4.21 10.72 -12.32
C LEU A 57 -3.90 11.28 -13.72
N SER A 58 -2.69 11.05 -14.20
CA SER A 58 -2.28 11.49 -15.55
C SER A 58 -3.10 10.79 -16.65
N GLN A 59 -3.37 9.49 -16.50
CA GLN A 59 -4.22 8.73 -17.41
C GLN A 59 -5.67 9.24 -17.42
N ASP A 60 -6.28 9.51 -16.26
CA ASP A 60 -7.65 10.06 -16.18
C ASP A 60 -7.71 11.47 -16.77
N ILE A 61 -6.71 12.32 -16.50
CA ILE A 61 -6.62 13.66 -17.10
C ILE A 61 -6.51 13.57 -18.61
N GLY A 62 -5.67 12.68 -19.14
CA GLY A 62 -5.57 12.46 -20.59
C GLY A 62 -6.88 11.95 -21.20
N ALA A 63 -7.52 10.97 -20.57
CA ALA A 63 -8.78 10.40 -21.04
C ALA A 63 -9.95 11.40 -20.94
N SER A 64 -9.91 12.29 -19.94
CA SER A 64 -10.94 13.29 -19.66
C SER A 64 -10.49 14.70 -20.02
N ILE A 65 -9.56 14.87 -20.96
CA ILE A 65 -8.93 16.17 -21.22
C ILE A 65 -9.94 17.24 -21.64
N ALA A 66 -10.98 16.87 -22.38
CA ALA A 66 -12.07 17.77 -22.74
C ALA A 66 -12.84 18.25 -21.49
N LEU A 67 -13.08 17.35 -20.53
CA LEU A 67 -13.75 17.66 -19.27
C LEU A 67 -12.92 18.60 -18.40
N TYR A 68 -11.63 18.30 -18.23
CA TYR A 68 -10.72 19.17 -17.48
C TYR A 68 -10.46 20.50 -18.19
N SER A 69 -10.51 20.55 -19.52
CA SER A 69 -10.47 21.80 -20.28
C SER A 69 -11.70 22.66 -20.00
N MET A 70 -12.89 22.07 -19.88
CA MET A 70 -14.11 22.79 -19.45
C MET A 70 -13.99 23.29 -18.01
N VAL A 71 -13.28 22.58 -17.13
CA VAL A 71 -13.00 23.04 -15.76
C VAL A 71 -12.16 24.31 -15.76
N VAL A 72 -11.05 24.30 -16.49
CA VAL A 72 -10.14 25.45 -16.60
C VAL A 72 -10.85 26.64 -17.25
N LEU A 73 -11.58 26.41 -18.35
CA LEU A 73 -12.33 27.46 -19.05
C LEU A 73 -13.47 28.01 -18.18
N GLY A 74 -14.23 27.14 -17.52
CA GLY A 74 -15.32 27.54 -16.63
C GLY A 74 -14.84 28.35 -15.42
N GLY A 75 -13.62 28.11 -14.92
CA GLY A 75 -12.96 28.95 -13.93
C GLY A 75 -12.84 30.41 -14.39
N ALA A 76 -12.46 30.65 -15.66
CA ALA A 76 -12.38 31.99 -16.24
C ALA A 76 -13.75 32.68 -16.39
N PHE A 77 -14.85 31.91 -16.43
CA PHE A 77 -16.23 32.41 -16.49
C PHE A 77 -16.94 32.43 -15.14
N GLY A 78 -16.24 32.19 -14.02
CA GLY A 78 -16.84 32.20 -12.68
C GLY A 78 -17.67 30.95 -12.33
N LEU A 79 -17.61 29.91 -13.14
CA LEU A 79 -18.27 28.62 -12.91
C LEU A 79 -17.44 27.65 -12.04
N GLY A 80 -16.26 28.07 -11.59
CA GLY A 80 -15.32 27.26 -10.80
C GLY A 80 -15.96 26.51 -9.61
N PRO A 81 -16.79 27.14 -8.76
CA PRO A 81 -17.45 26.46 -7.65
C PRO A 81 -18.42 25.36 -8.08
N LEU A 82 -19.17 25.59 -9.16
CA LEU A 82 -20.11 24.61 -9.73
C LEU A 82 -19.34 23.39 -10.24
N ILE A 83 -18.22 23.63 -10.90
CA ILE A 83 -17.39 22.58 -11.47
C ILE A 83 -16.67 21.77 -10.40
N LEU A 84 -16.10 22.42 -9.37
CA LEU A 84 -15.54 21.74 -8.20
C LEU A 84 -16.60 20.90 -7.47
N HIS A 85 -17.85 21.37 -7.41
CA HIS A 85 -18.95 20.61 -6.83
C HIS A 85 -19.26 19.32 -7.62
N PHE A 86 -19.22 19.38 -8.96
CA PHE A 86 -19.52 18.22 -9.80
C PHE A 86 -18.34 17.25 -10.01
N PHE A 87 -17.09 17.74 -9.98
CA PHE A 87 -15.91 16.96 -10.34
C PHE A 87 -14.86 16.83 -9.24
N GLY A 88 -15.02 17.54 -8.11
CA GLY A 88 -14.05 17.53 -7.01
C GLY A 88 -13.89 16.16 -6.36
N SER A 89 -14.97 15.37 -6.26
CA SER A 89 -14.90 14.00 -5.74
C SER A 89 -14.20 13.05 -6.70
N ARG A 90 -14.35 13.23 -8.03
CA ARG A 90 -13.74 12.35 -9.03
C ARG A 90 -12.22 12.32 -8.91
N LEU A 91 -11.59 13.45 -8.60
CA LEU A 91 -10.14 13.51 -8.42
C LEU A 91 -9.68 12.65 -7.23
N LEU A 92 -10.45 12.68 -6.13
CA LEU A 92 -10.21 11.86 -4.95
C LEU A 92 -10.49 10.38 -5.24
N ASP A 93 -11.55 10.09 -5.99
CA ASP A 93 -11.89 8.72 -6.38
C ASP A 93 -10.82 8.13 -7.30
N VAL A 94 -10.31 8.89 -8.28
CA VAL A 94 -9.21 8.44 -9.16
C VAL A 94 -7.93 8.19 -8.38
N ALA A 95 -7.63 9.06 -7.41
CA ALA A 95 -6.42 8.94 -6.61
C ALA A 95 -6.49 7.80 -5.58
N PHE A 96 -7.65 7.58 -4.95
CA PHE A 96 -7.77 6.72 -3.76
C PHE A 96 -8.93 5.72 -3.78
N GLY A 97 -10.01 5.98 -4.51
CA GLY A 97 -11.22 5.16 -4.48
C GLY A 97 -11.30 4.09 -5.56
N PHE A 98 -10.64 4.30 -6.70
CA PHE A 98 -10.72 3.39 -7.84
C PHE A 98 -9.69 2.26 -7.72
N PRO A 99 -10.01 1.05 -8.23
CA PRO A 99 -9.11 -0.10 -8.16
C PRO A 99 -7.88 0.09 -9.05
N MET A 100 -6.72 -0.27 -8.53
CA MET A 100 -5.45 -0.24 -9.24
C MET A 100 -5.42 -1.24 -10.42
N SER A 101 -4.62 -0.97 -11.46
CA SER A 101 -4.51 -1.91 -12.58
C SER A 101 -3.77 -3.19 -12.18
N ARG A 102 -4.07 -4.32 -12.85
CA ARG A 102 -3.40 -5.60 -12.59
C ARG A 102 -1.87 -5.56 -12.78
N LEU A 103 -1.38 -4.65 -13.64
CA LEU A 103 0.04 -4.45 -13.88
C LEU A 103 0.69 -3.74 -12.69
N GLN A 104 0.11 -2.61 -12.28
CA GLN A 104 0.53 -1.82 -11.12
C GLN A 104 0.50 -2.65 -9.82
N GLU A 105 -0.54 -3.45 -9.62
CA GLU A 105 -0.62 -4.39 -8.49
C GLU A 105 0.52 -5.41 -8.51
N SER A 106 0.82 -5.98 -9.69
CA SER A 106 1.90 -6.95 -9.85
C SER A 106 3.28 -6.33 -9.63
N GLU A 107 3.47 -5.08 -10.05
CA GLU A 107 4.71 -4.33 -9.85
C GLU A 107 4.89 -3.98 -8.36
N ALA A 108 3.83 -3.52 -7.70
CA ALA A 108 3.83 -3.25 -6.27
C ALA A 108 4.09 -4.51 -5.44
N ASP A 109 3.51 -5.65 -5.80
CA ASP A 109 3.80 -6.94 -5.17
C ASP A 109 5.28 -7.31 -5.29
N TYR A 110 5.90 -7.11 -6.46
CA TYR A 110 7.30 -7.42 -6.69
C TYR A 110 8.23 -6.50 -5.89
N ILE A 111 8.06 -5.18 -6.03
CA ILE A 111 8.89 -4.18 -5.36
C ILE A 111 8.71 -4.31 -3.84
N GLY A 112 7.47 -4.46 -3.37
CA GLY A 112 7.14 -4.67 -1.96
C GLY A 112 7.82 -5.91 -1.38
N LEU A 113 7.80 -7.03 -2.11
CA LEU A 113 8.48 -8.26 -1.69
C LEU A 113 9.99 -8.07 -1.57
N MET A 114 10.62 -7.35 -2.50
CA MET A 114 12.06 -7.07 -2.46
C MET A 114 12.43 -6.09 -1.34
N MET A 115 11.57 -5.10 -1.07
CA MET A 115 11.76 -4.16 0.03
C MET A 115 11.61 -4.84 1.39
N MET A 116 10.59 -5.70 1.59
CA MET A 116 10.43 -6.41 2.86
C MET A 116 11.59 -7.37 3.12
N ALA A 117 12.12 -8.00 2.06
CA ALA A 117 13.31 -8.84 2.13
C ALA A 117 14.54 -8.04 2.56
N GLU A 118 14.76 -6.87 1.95
CA GLU A 118 15.87 -5.97 2.29
C GLU A 118 15.75 -5.39 3.70
N ALA A 119 14.52 -5.15 4.16
CA ALA A 119 14.22 -4.79 5.54
C ALA A 119 14.24 -6.00 6.51
N CYS A 120 14.69 -7.16 6.05
CA CYS A 120 14.96 -8.38 6.84
C CYS A 120 13.73 -9.11 7.39
N TYR A 121 12.53 -8.76 6.93
CA TYR A 121 11.32 -9.54 7.16
C TYR A 121 11.32 -10.83 6.33
N ASP A 122 10.56 -11.84 6.74
CA ASP A 122 10.46 -13.12 6.04
C ASP A 122 9.58 -13.00 4.79
N PRO A 123 10.12 -13.07 3.56
CA PRO A 123 9.34 -12.92 2.32
C PRO A 123 8.31 -14.05 2.13
N GLN A 124 8.51 -15.22 2.76
CA GLN A 124 7.55 -16.32 2.67
C GLN A 124 6.21 -15.98 3.33
N GLU A 125 6.20 -15.05 4.29
CA GLU A 125 4.96 -14.61 4.92
C GLU A 125 4.02 -13.93 3.93
N ALA A 126 4.54 -13.33 2.85
CA ALA A 126 3.71 -12.69 1.83
C ALA A 126 2.72 -13.69 1.20
N VAL A 127 3.17 -14.92 0.91
CA VAL A 127 2.31 -16.00 0.39
C VAL A 127 1.20 -16.33 1.38
N SER A 128 1.56 -16.46 2.66
CA SER A 128 0.61 -16.80 3.73
C SER A 128 -0.39 -15.67 3.98
N PHE A 129 0.06 -14.42 3.92
CA PHE A 129 -0.78 -13.23 4.04
C PHE A 129 -1.82 -13.16 2.91
N TRP A 130 -1.39 -13.28 1.65
CA TRP A 130 -2.30 -13.23 0.52
C TRP A 130 -3.29 -14.40 0.50
N ALA A 131 -2.86 -15.60 0.92
CA ALA A 131 -3.78 -16.73 1.10
C ALA A 131 -4.82 -16.49 2.20
N ARG A 132 -4.51 -15.71 3.24
CA ARG A 132 -5.49 -15.29 4.25
C ARG A 132 -6.44 -14.23 3.69
N MET A 133 -5.91 -13.29 2.89
CA MET A 133 -6.71 -12.26 2.24
C MET A 133 -7.75 -12.87 1.27
N GLU A 134 -7.35 -13.83 0.43
CA GLU A 134 -8.25 -14.56 -0.46
C GLU A 134 -9.33 -15.36 0.27
N LYS A 135 -9.04 -15.84 1.48
CA LYS A 135 -10.04 -16.53 2.32
C LYS A 135 -11.03 -15.57 2.98
N ALA A 136 -10.61 -14.32 3.22
CA ALA A 136 -11.42 -13.32 3.88
C ALA A 136 -12.53 -12.75 2.97
N THR A 137 -12.44 -12.90 1.65
CA THR A 137 -13.41 -12.36 0.67
C THR A 137 -14.78 -13.07 0.63
N GLY A 138 -15.10 -13.95 1.59
CA GLY A 138 -16.27 -14.82 1.55
C GLY A 138 -17.64 -14.15 1.75
N GLN A 139 -17.80 -13.22 2.71
CA GLN A 139 -19.09 -12.53 2.96
C GLN A 139 -19.09 -11.09 2.45
N GLU A 140 -18.00 -10.35 2.66
CA GLU A 140 -17.70 -9.07 2.03
C GLU A 140 -16.18 -8.99 1.83
N PRO A 141 -15.68 -8.54 0.67
CA PRO A 141 -14.25 -8.34 0.48
C PRO A 141 -13.71 -7.33 1.51
N PRO A 142 -12.52 -7.58 2.10
CA PRO A 142 -11.82 -6.56 2.89
C PRO A 142 -11.73 -5.23 2.12
N GLU A 143 -11.85 -4.10 2.81
CA GLU A 143 -11.83 -2.78 2.16
C GLU A 143 -10.57 -2.58 1.31
N TRP A 144 -9.42 -3.06 1.79
CA TRP A 144 -8.16 -3.07 1.04
C TRP A 144 -8.25 -3.76 -0.34
N MET A 145 -9.05 -4.82 -0.45
CA MET A 145 -9.27 -5.53 -1.72
C MET A 145 -10.15 -4.75 -2.72
N SER A 146 -10.83 -3.71 -2.26
CA SER A 146 -11.65 -2.84 -3.12
C SER A 146 -10.77 -1.91 -3.96
N THR A 147 -9.65 -1.45 -3.41
CA THR A 147 -8.65 -0.63 -4.12
C THR A 147 -7.52 -1.46 -4.71
N HIS A 148 -7.20 -2.62 -4.13
CA HIS A 148 -6.13 -3.54 -4.56
C HIS A 148 -6.70 -4.89 -5.01
N PRO A 149 -7.33 -4.97 -6.19
CA PRO A 149 -7.97 -6.19 -6.65
C PRO A 149 -6.95 -7.33 -6.78
N ALA A 150 -7.32 -8.54 -6.35
CA ALA A 150 -6.47 -9.71 -6.51
C ALA A 150 -6.14 -9.93 -7.99
N ASN A 151 -4.85 -10.04 -8.30
CA ASN A 151 -4.44 -10.66 -9.54
C ASN A 151 -4.72 -12.17 -9.43
N THR A 152 -5.39 -12.77 -10.42
CA THR A 152 -5.68 -14.21 -10.47
C THR A 152 -4.45 -15.11 -10.28
N ASN A 153 -3.24 -14.55 -10.48
CA ASN A 153 -1.96 -15.24 -10.28
C ASN A 153 -1.06 -14.58 -9.22
N ARG A 154 -1.58 -13.74 -8.30
CA ARG A 154 -0.75 -13.01 -7.32
C ARG A 154 0.15 -13.93 -6.52
N ILE A 155 -0.44 -14.91 -5.82
CA ILE A 155 0.31 -15.87 -5.00
C ILE A 155 1.36 -16.61 -5.85
N LYS A 156 0.98 -17.04 -7.05
CA LYS A 156 1.88 -17.75 -7.97
C LYS A 156 3.10 -16.89 -8.34
N LYS A 157 2.89 -15.61 -8.69
CA LYS A 157 3.97 -14.68 -9.01
C LYS A 157 4.90 -14.45 -7.82
N ILE A 158 4.32 -14.24 -6.63
CA ILE A 158 5.11 -14.09 -5.40
C ILE A 158 5.98 -15.34 -5.18
N GLN A 159 5.42 -16.54 -5.35
CA GLN A 159 6.18 -17.79 -5.27
C GLN A 159 7.32 -17.89 -6.30
N GLU A 160 7.11 -17.39 -7.52
CA GLU A 160 8.15 -17.32 -8.55
C GLU A 160 9.29 -16.36 -8.16
N TRP A 161 8.98 -15.27 -7.44
CA TRP A 161 9.95 -14.28 -6.98
C TRP A 161 10.60 -14.60 -5.63
N LEU A 162 10.04 -15.54 -4.85
CA LEU A 162 10.54 -15.92 -3.54
C LEU A 162 12.04 -16.26 -3.53
N PRO A 163 12.60 -17.04 -4.48
CA PRO A 163 14.03 -17.31 -4.50
C PRO A 163 14.88 -16.04 -4.57
N GLN A 164 14.46 -15.07 -5.39
CA GLN A 164 15.15 -13.78 -5.51
C GLN A 164 15.01 -12.95 -4.22
N ALA A 165 13.82 -12.91 -3.62
CA ALA A 165 13.59 -12.19 -2.37
C ALA A 165 14.38 -12.79 -1.20
N MET A 166 14.46 -14.12 -1.13
CA MET A 166 15.27 -14.84 -0.14
C MET A 166 16.76 -14.53 -0.28
N GLU A 167 17.27 -14.47 -1.52
CA GLU A 167 18.64 -14.06 -1.81
C GLU A 167 18.89 -12.60 -1.42
N LYS A 168 17.98 -11.69 -1.78
CA LYS A 168 18.03 -10.26 -1.38
C LYS A 168 18.14 -10.12 0.13
N ARG A 169 17.32 -10.86 0.89
CA ARG A 169 17.38 -10.89 2.35
C ARG A 169 18.70 -11.42 2.88
N ALA A 170 19.23 -12.50 2.29
CA ALA A 170 20.51 -13.09 2.70
C ALA A 170 21.69 -12.13 2.48
N GLN A 171 21.62 -11.28 1.45
CA GLN A 171 22.63 -10.26 1.15
C GLN A 171 22.50 -8.99 1.99
N SER A 172 21.39 -8.81 2.71
CA SER A 172 21.11 -7.61 3.50
C SER A 172 21.75 -7.69 4.90
N ASP A 173 22.08 -6.55 5.48
CA ASP A 173 22.61 -6.49 6.86
C ASP A 173 21.49 -6.64 7.90
N CYS A 174 20.96 -7.86 7.96
CA CYS A 174 19.91 -8.22 8.90
C CYS A 174 20.41 -8.28 10.34
N SER A 175 21.71 -8.41 10.56
CA SER A 175 22.29 -8.42 11.90
C SER A 175 22.11 -7.07 12.58
N SER A 176 22.52 -6.00 11.90
CA SER A 176 22.39 -4.62 12.41
C SER A 176 20.93 -4.19 12.47
N THR A 177 20.16 -4.47 11.40
CA THR A 177 18.75 -4.11 11.31
C THR A 177 17.91 -4.74 12.43
N THR A 178 18.12 -6.04 12.70
CA THR A 178 17.40 -6.75 13.77
C THR A 178 17.81 -6.25 15.15
N ALA A 179 19.11 -5.97 15.36
CA ALA A 179 19.60 -5.43 16.62
C ALA A 179 18.94 -4.08 16.96
N PHE A 180 18.83 -3.18 15.97
CA PHE A 180 18.10 -1.92 16.14
C PHE A 180 16.62 -2.15 16.50
N ALA A 181 15.94 -3.04 15.77
CA ALA A 181 14.53 -3.33 16.01
C ALA A 181 14.30 -3.92 17.41
N ASP A 182 15.19 -4.79 17.88
CA ASP A 182 15.12 -5.39 19.21
C ASP A 182 15.35 -4.36 20.32
N LEU A 183 16.33 -3.46 20.14
CA LEU A 183 16.54 -2.33 21.06
C LEU A 183 15.30 -1.45 21.14
N PHE A 184 14.69 -1.12 20.00
CA PHE A 184 13.46 -0.34 19.96
C PHE A 184 12.28 -1.05 20.66
N ARG A 185 12.09 -2.36 20.42
CA ARG A 185 11.06 -3.15 21.12
C ARG A 185 11.31 -3.20 22.63
N GLN A 186 12.56 -3.32 23.04
CA GLN A 186 12.94 -3.30 24.45
C GLN A 186 12.61 -1.93 25.07
N ALA A 187 12.94 -0.83 24.39
CA ALA A 187 12.59 0.53 24.78
C ALA A 187 11.10 0.70 25.07
N LEU A 188 10.25 0.25 24.14
CA LEU A 188 8.80 0.34 24.26
C LEU A 188 8.27 -0.48 25.45
N ARG A 189 8.84 -1.66 25.71
CA ARG A 189 8.43 -2.51 26.83
C ARG A 189 8.87 -1.96 28.18
N THR A 190 10.05 -1.33 28.25
CA THR A 190 10.62 -0.84 29.51
C THR A 190 10.31 0.63 29.79
N GLY A 191 9.77 1.36 28.81
CA GLY A 191 9.56 2.81 28.88
C GLY A 191 10.87 3.62 28.87
N GLN A 192 12.00 3.00 28.55
CA GLN A 192 13.30 3.67 28.47
C GLN A 192 13.51 4.26 27.07
N SER A 193 14.02 5.49 27.00
CA SER A 193 14.39 6.11 25.73
C SER A 193 15.64 5.45 25.14
N VAL A 194 15.58 5.03 23.89
CA VAL A 194 16.77 4.63 23.13
C VAL A 194 17.24 5.84 22.34
N VAL A 195 18.44 6.32 22.65
CA VAL A 195 19.11 7.40 21.92
C VAL A 195 20.00 6.74 20.88
N PHE A 196 19.75 7.04 19.61
CA PHE A 196 20.54 6.60 18.47
C PHE A 196 21.47 7.72 18.02
#